data_AF-A0A2D6SXN9-F1
#
_entry.id   AF-A0A2D6SXN9-F1
#
_cell.length_a   1.000
_cell.length_b   1.000
_cell.length_c   1.000
_cell.angle_alpha   90.00
_cell.angle_beta   90.00
_cell.angle_gamma   90.00
#
_symmetry.space_group_name_H-M   'P 1'
#
loop_
_entity.id
_entity.type
_entity.pdbx_description
1 polymer ?
#
loop_
_entity_poly.entity_id
_entity_poly.type
_entity_poly.pdbx_seq_one_letter_code
_entity_poly.pdbx_strand_id
1 'polypeptide(L)'
;MIKLLTRNIATLLFVASVTSVCGAEDHPGDLPELLTSNELTRDGLEMGASVRVIGKYKERIDAELYLFDCPVPFLLATRKLSRDVLEFTPTQDNLELHGTVVEHYGEPAIKIERIGKGPDDISMFRRSLEQVQDSDEPKATPLFALAKQLAVYHAREDNTEIFAFTKQVLDLAYSALVEEKPNDSQAQLEFAQKVDDLLDKREITTRFLLQIGTKFEQDAAVKAKLKSFRCRKYGGRWVTYEDFKVAEGLVFHRDSWMLPEEKHLLVALAAFLRRGESSLLLLRKRTEREYEIMASSGRAEPGMNRREVHAALGFPDNVRRKGSDGREFDQWSYDNEHYYFFNGILVQAPTDEKPQE
;
A
#
# COMPACT_ATOMS: atom_id res chain seq x y z
N MET A 1 -7.38 27.65 25.24
CA MET A 1 -6.66 26.42 25.60
C MET A 1 -6.62 25.53 24.35
N ILE A 2 -5.75 25.86 23.41
CA ILE A 2 -5.59 25.16 22.12
C ILE A 2 -4.13 24.69 22.10
N LYS A 3 -3.91 23.38 22.17
CA LYS A 3 -2.58 22.78 22.07
C LYS A 3 -2.20 22.72 20.59
N LEU A 4 -1.30 23.60 20.16
CA LEU A 4 -0.49 23.38 18.96
C LEU A 4 0.43 22.18 19.23
N LEU A 5 0.24 21.11 18.48
CA LEU A 5 1.19 20.01 18.36
C LEU A 5 2.15 20.35 17.21
N THR A 6 3.25 21.01 17.54
CA THR A 6 4.44 21.06 16.69
C THR A 6 5.04 19.65 16.61
N ARG A 7 4.90 19.01 15.44
CA ARG A 7 5.66 17.81 15.08
C ARG A 7 7.10 18.23 14.82
N ASN A 8 7.98 17.98 15.80
CA ASN A 8 9.42 17.94 15.59
C ASN A 8 9.74 16.75 14.67
N ILE A 9 10.03 17.01 13.39
CA ILE A 9 10.73 16.04 12.54
C ILE A 9 12.20 16.24 12.83
N ALA A 10 12.78 15.28 13.56
CA ALA A 10 14.21 15.23 13.80
C ALA A 10 14.93 14.99 12.46
N THR A 11 15.71 15.98 12.02
CA THR A 11 16.71 15.84 10.96
C THR A 11 17.80 14.89 11.47
N LEU A 12 17.73 13.63 11.06
CA LEU A 12 18.78 12.64 11.28
C LEU A 12 19.77 12.73 10.11
N LEU A 13 20.78 13.58 10.29
CA LEU A 13 22.02 13.56 9.52
C LEU A 13 22.68 12.19 9.70
N PHE A 14 22.88 11.46 8.61
CA PHE A 14 23.81 10.33 8.58
C PHE A 14 24.88 10.62 7.53
N VAL A 15 26.10 10.71 8.03
CA VAL A 15 27.35 10.87 7.30
C VAL A 15 27.57 9.62 6.45
N ALA A 16 27.54 9.78 5.13
CA ALA A 16 28.29 8.94 4.23
C ALA A 16 29.62 9.66 3.96
N SER A 17 30.70 9.10 4.47
CA SER A 17 32.06 9.58 4.23
C SER A 17 32.42 9.37 2.76
N VAL A 18 32.47 10.44 1.98
CA VAL A 18 33.10 10.45 0.66
C VAL A 18 34.61 10.54 0.89
N THR A 19 35.32 9.49 0.52
CA THR A 19 36.78 9.50 0.45
C THR A 19 37.22 10.39 -0.71
N SER A 20 37.61 11.62 -0.38
CA SER A 20 38.38 12.51 -1.27
C SER A 20 39.70 11.83 -1.65
N VAL A 21 39.85 11.47 -2.93
CA VAL A 21 41.15 11.14 -3.51
C VAL A 21 41.72 12.42 -4.12
N CYS A 22 42.74 12.98 -3.46
CA CYS A 22 43.51 14.11 -3.99
C CYS A 22 44.31 13.68 -5.23
N GLY A 23 44.31 14.52 -6.25
CA GLY A 23 45.25 14.43 -7.37
C GLY A 23 44.95 15.47 -8.45
N ALA A 24 45.40 16.71 -8.23
CA ALA A 24 45.39 17.74 -9.25
C ALA A 24 46.42 17.40 -10.35
N GLU A 25 45.96 16.83 -11.45
CA GLU A 25 46.62 16.94 -12.75
C GLU A 25 45.54 17.15 -13.83
N ASP A 26 45.68 18.22 -14.61
CA ASP A 26 44.79 18.60 -15.71
C ASP A 26 44.68 17.48 -16.75
N HIS A 27 43.64 16.65 -16.65
CA HIS A 27 43.21 15.76 -17.71
C HIS A 27 41.97 16.33 -18.42
N PRO A 28 42.06 16.62 -19.73
CA PRO A 28 40.92 17.07 -20.52
C PRO A 28 40.07 15.83 -20.84
N GLY A 29 39.24 15.42 -19.89
CA GLY A 29 38.41 14.22 -20.06
C GLY A 29 37.57 13.84 -18.85
N ASP A 30 37.90 14.32 -17.65
CA ASP A 30 37.15 13.95 -16.45
C ASP A 30 35.84 14.74 -16.38
N LEU A 31 34.74 14.04 -16.64
CA LEU A 31 33.40 14.55 -16.40
C LEU A 31 33.27 14.87 -14.90
N PRO A 32 32.70 16.04 -14.53
CA PRO A 32 32.54 16.41 -13.13
C PRO A 32 31.73 15.34 -12.39
N GLU A 33 32.15 15.05 -11.15
CA GLU A 33 31.50 14.10 -10.26
C GLU A 33 30.01 14.46 -10.14
N LEU A 34 29.15 13.44 -10.29
CA LEU A 34 27.70 13.61 -10.20
C LEU A 34 27.29 13.56 -8.73
N LEU A 35 26.86 14.70 -8.20
CA LEU A 35 26.37 14.82 -6.83
C LEU A 35 24.83 14.90 -6.83
N THR A 36 24.19 14.19 -5.90
CA THR A 36 22.78 14.44 -5.60
C THR A 36 22.63 15.60 -4.63
N SER A 37 21.50 16.31 -4.68
CA SER A 37 21.25 17.47 -3.81
C SER A 37 21.43 17.19 -2.31
N ASN A 38 21.22 15.94 -1.89
CA ASN A 38 21.30 15.50 -0.50
C ASN A 38 22.72 15.18 -0.03
N GLU A 39 23.66 15.00 -0.98
CA GLU A 39 25.08 14.73 -0.70
C GLU A 39 25.89 16.04 -0.60
N LEU A 40 25.33 17.16 -1.06
CA LEU A 40 25.94 18.47 -1.00
C LEU A 40 25.93 19.03 0.42
N THR A 41 27.10 19.02 1.05
CA THR A 41 27.38 19.73 2.30
C THR A 41 28.27 20.93 2.04
N ARG A 42 28.09 22.00 2.83
CA ARG A 42 28.86 23.24 2.68
C ARG A 42 30.37 23.03 2.89
N ASP A 43 30.74 22.07 3.73
CA ASP A 43 32.12 21.81 4.12
C ASP A 43 32.90 20.96 3.10
N GLY A 44 32.22 20.37 2.11
CA GLY A 44 32.82 19.49 1.10
C GLY A 44 33.05 20.13 -0.27
N LEU A 45 32.80 21.44 -0.43
CA LEU A 45 32.89 22.12 -1.71
C LEU A 45 34.22 22.86 -1.89
N GLU A 46 35.00 22.44 -2.88
CA GLU A 46 36.24 23.12 -3.27
C GLU A 46 35.95 24.30 -4.19
N MET A 47 36.49 25.47 -3.84
CA MET A 47 36.33 26.72 -4.59
C MET A 47 36.90 26.60 -6.01
N GLY A 48 36.10 26.95 -7.01
CA GLY A 48 36.46 26.84 -8.43
C GLY A 48 36.24 25.46 -9.05
N ALA A 49 35.87 24.44 -8.26
CA ALA A 49 35.56 23.12 -8.79
C ALA A 49 34.31 23.16 -9.70
N SER A 50 34.35 22.41 -10.80
CA SER A 50 33.18 22.17 -11.64
C SER A 50 32.36 21.03 -11.06
N VAL A 51 31.06 21.25 -10.88
CA VAL A 51 30.15 20.29 -10.25
C VAL A 51 28.93 20.04 -11.11
N ARG A 52 28.44 18.80 -11.06
CA ARG A 52 27.18 18.39 -11.67
C ARG A 52 26.22 17.95 -10.57
N VAL A 53 25.10 18.63 -10.45
CA VAL A 53 24.13 18.42 -9.37
C VAL A 53 22.78 18.02 -9.94
N ILE A 54 22.18 16.95 -9.41
CA ILE A 54 20.78 16.62 -9.70
C ILE A 54 19.95 16.78 -8.42
N GLY A 55 18.82 17.47 -8.53
CA GLY A 55 17.87 17.55 -7.43
C GLY A 55 16.51 18.12 -7.83
N LYS A 56 15.55 17.99 -6.90
CA LYS A 56 14.16 18.39 -7.11
C LYS A 56 14.03 19.90 -7.06
N TYR A 57 13.44 20.50 -8.09
CA TYR A 57 13.22 21.95 -8.13
C TYR A 57 12.25 22.37 -7.02
N LYS A 58 12.67 23.27 -6.12
CA LYS A 58 11.81 23.81 -5.07
C LYS A 58 11.20 25.14 -5.49
N GLU A 59 12.05 26.15 -5.69
CA GLU A 59 11.61 27.50 -6.03
C GLU A 59 12.77 28.34 -6.56
N ARG A 60 12.45 29.48 -7.18
CA ARG A 60 13.42 30.47 -7.63
C ARG A 60 13.07 31.82 -7.03
N ILE A 61 14.04 32.44 -6.36
CA ILE A 61 13.92 33.78 -5.78
C ILE A 61 14.98 34.65 -6.46
N ASP A 62 14.54 35.62 -7.25
CA ASP A 62 15.41 36.48 -8.07
C ASP A 62 16.39 35.70 -8.97
N ALA A 63 17.68 35.77 -8.67
CA ALA A 63 18.76 35.10 -9.38
C ALA A 63 19.19 33.78 -8.71
N GLU A 64 18.54 33.39 -7.61
CA GLU A 64 18.84 32.21 -6.84
C GLU A 64 17.83 31.09 -7.12
N LEU A 65 18.36 29.89 -7.33
CA LEU A 65 17.61 28.67 -7.51
C LEU A 65 17.77 27.81 -6.27
N TYR A 66 16.65 27.26 -5.79
CA TYR A 66 16.62 26.40 -4.61
C TYR A 66 16.14 25.00 -5.00
N LEU A 67 16.88 23.99 -4.53
CA LEU A 67 16.51 22.59 -4.61
C LEU A 67 16.01 22.09 -3.25
N PHE A 68 15.19 21.04 -3.22
CA PHE A 68 14.79 20.41 -1.96
C PHE A 68 15.99 19.77 -1.25
N ASP A 69 15.97 19.86 0.09
CA ASP A 69 16.98 19.27 0.99
C ASP A 69 18.44 19.66 0.69
N CYS A 70 18.66 20.75 -0.08
CA CYS A 70 19.99 21.25 -0.42
C CYS A 70 20.29 22.56 0.34
N PRO A 71 21.32 22.59 1.21
CA PRO A 71 21.68 23.79 1.98
C PRO A 71 22.55 24.80 1.21
N VAL A 72 22.94 24.47 -0.03
CA VAL A 72 23.83 25.27 -0.87
C VAL A 72 23.00 26.09 -1.86
N PRO A 73 23.21 27.42 -1.96
CA PRO A 73 22.51 28.26 -2.92
C PRO A 73 23.07 28.09 -4.34
N PHE A 74 22.17 28.12 -5.34
CA PHE A 74 22.53 28.02 -6.76
C PHE A 74 22.29 29.37 -7.46
N LEU A 75 23.34 29.97 -8.01
CA LEU A 75 23.29 31.29 -8.64
C LEU A 75 23.15 31.17 -10.16
N LEU A 76 22.10 31.76 -10.73
CA LEU A 76 21.86 31.76 -12.16
C LEU A 76 22.78 32.78 -12.85
N ALA A 77 23.83 32.32 -13.52
CA ALA A 77 24.86 33.19 -14.08
C ALA A 77 24.37 34.16 -15.17
N THR A 78 23.25 33.86 -15.82
CA THR A 78 22.75 34.65 -16.95
C THR A 78 21.24 34.82 -16.93
N ARG A 79 20.74 35.92 -17.52
CA ARG A 79 19.31 36.15 -17.76
C ARG A 79 18.66 35.09 -18.66
N LYS A 80 19.46 34.34 -19.43
CA LYS A 80 18.97 33.22 -20.24
C LYS A 80 18.59 32.07 -19.31
N LEU A 81 19.49 31.66 -18.42
CA LEU A 81 19.21 30.62 -17.43
C LEU A 81 18.03 30.97 -16.53
N SER A 82 17.86 32.24 -16.15
CA SER A 82 16.66 32.69 -15.44
C SER A 82 15.37 32.43 -16.22
N ARG A 83 15.38 32.51 -17.54
CA ARG A 83 14.23 32.15 -18.39
C ARG A 83 14.10 30.65 -18.55
N ASP A 84 15.20 29.94 -18.78
CA ASP A 84 15.20 28.48 -18.95
C ASP A 84 14.62 27.78 -17.71
N VAL A 85 14.88 28.28 -16.49
CA VAL A 85 14.28 27.76 -15.24
C VAL A 85 12.74 27.80 -15.23
N LEU A 86 12.13 28.75 -15.95
CA LEU A 86 10.67 28.89 -16.00
C LEU A 86 9.99 27.80 -16.83
N GLU A 87 10.76 27.05 -17.64
CA GLU A 87 10.25 25.90 -18.40
C GLU A 87 10.01 24.67 -17.49
N PHE A 88 10.51 24.70 -16.26
CA PHE A 88 10.38 23.62 -15.28
C PHE A 88 9.32 23.93 -14.24
N THR A 89 8.63 22.89 -13.79
CA THR A 89 7.56 22.99 -12.80
C THR A 89 8.13 22.72 -11.40
N PRO A 90 8.03 23.69 -10.46
CA PRO A 90 8.38 23.49 -9.06
C PRO A 90 7.72 22.24 -8.49
N THR A 91 8.40 21.54 -7.60
CA THR A 91 7.97 20.30 -6.93
C THR A 91 7.67 19.11 -7.86
N GLN A 92 7.74 19.28 -9.18
CA GLN A 92 7.51 18.18 -10.14
C GLN A 92 8.79 17.79 -10.87
N ASP A 93 9.51 18.77 -11.42
CA ASP A 93 10.69 18.48 -12.23
C ASP A 93 11.95 18.35 -11.38
N ASN A 94 12.77 17.36 -11.73
CA ASN A 94 14.16 17.32 -11.32
C ASN A 94 14.98 18.15 -12.28
N LEU A 95 15.95 18.89 -11.74
CA LEU A 95 16.88 19.67 -12.51
C LEU A 95 18.25 19.01 -12.48
N GLU A 96 18.89 18.99 -13.63
CA GLU A 96 20.31 18.70 -13.77
C GLU A 96 21.04 20.03 -13.96
N LEU A 97 21.84 20.41 -12.97
CA LEU A 97 22.56 21.67 -12.90
C LEU A 97 24.04 21.41 -13.10
N HIS A 98 24.67 22.17 -13.99
CA HIS A 98 26.12 22.19 -14.15
C HIS A 98 26.62 23.58 -13.82
N GLY A 99 27.64 23.67 -12.99
CA GLY A 99 28.15 24.95 -12.53
C GLY A 99 29.52 24.85 -11.87
N THR A 100 29.99 25.99 -11.42
CA THR A 100 31.27 26.15 -10.73
C THR A 100 31.04 26.64 -9.31
N VAL A 101 31.80 26.10 -8.35
CA VAL A 101 31.73 26.54 -6.95
C VAL A 101 32.37 27.93 -6.83
N VAL A 102 31.62 28.88 -6.27
CA VAL A 102 32.03 30.26 -6.08
C VAL A 102 31.69 30.74 -4.66
N GLU A 103 32.29 31.83 -4.24
CA GLU A 103 32.01 32.45 -2.95
C GLU A 103 30.91 33.49 -3.14
N HIS A 104 29.86 33.40 -2.34
CA HIS A 104 28.74 34.32 -2.34
C HIS A 104 28.39 34.71 -0.91
N TYR A 105 28.54 36.00 -0.59
CA TYR A 105 28.35 36.53 0.77
C TYR A 105 29.17 35.80 1.86
N GLY A 106 30.37 35.32 1.52
CA GLY A 106 31.25 34.59 2.44
C GLY A 106 30.86 33.13 2.66
N GLU A 107 29.91 32.60 1.91
CA GLU A 107 29.51 31.20 1.91
C GLU A 107 29.72 30.55 0.53
N PRO A 108 29.96 29.23 0.44
CA PRO A 108 30.05 28.54 -0.84
C PRO A 108 28.68 28.48 -1.53
N ALA A 109 28.66 28.84 -2.80
CA ALA A 109 27.51 28.79 -3.69
C ALA A 109 27.91 28.15 -5.02
N ILE A 110 26.95 27.68 -5.80
CA ILE A 110 27.23 27.08 -7.12
C ILE A 110 26.70 28.02 -8.19
N LYS A 111 27.61 28.61 -8.98
CA LYS A 111 27.27 29.42 -10.13
C LYS A 111 26.89 28.51 -11.30
N ILE A 112 25.60 28.50 -11.63
CA ILE A 112 25.04 27.66 -12.68
C ILE A 112 25.36 28.21 -14.06
N GLU A 113 25.89 27.35 -14.91
CA GLU A 113 26.25 27.63 -16.29
C GLU A 113 25.31 26.93 -17.28
N ARG A 114 24.76 25.78 -16.89
CA ARG A 114 23.79 25.02 -17.69
C ARG A 114 22.74 24.35 -16.81
N ILE A 115 21.50 24.36 -17.29
CA ILE A 115 20.35 23.72 -16.66
C ILE A 115 19.71 22.78 -17.69
N GLY A 116 19.33 21.59 -17.24
CA GLY A 116 18.59 20.62 -18.02
C GLY A 116 17.54 19.91 -17.18
N LYS A 117 16.67 19.16 -17.86
CA LYS A 117 15.73 18.26 -17.19
C LYS A 117 16.50 17.06 -16.66
N GLY A 118 16.47 16.86 -15.35
CA GLY A 118 17.02 15.68 -14.70
C GLY A 118 16.16 14.44 -14.92
N PRO A 119 16.69 13.25 -14.60
CA PRO A 119 15.92 12.01 -14.57
C PRO A 119 14.75 12.12 -13.58
N ASP A 120 13.69 11.35 -13.80
CA ASP A 120 12.60 11.25 -12.83
C ASP A 120 13.08 10.62 -11.50
N ASP A 121 12.30 10.85 -10.43
CA ASP A 121 12.66 10.40 -9.09
C ASP A 121 12.90 8.89 -9.05
N ILE A 122 12.05 8.13 -9.74
CA ILE A 122 12.13 6.66 -9.82
C ILE A 122 13.42 6.22 -10.51
N SER A 123 13.83 6.86 -11.61
CA SER A 123 15.07 6.49 -12.30
C SER A 123 16.31 6.82 -11.47
N MET A 124 16.27 7.89 -10.65
CA MET A 124 17.35 8.15 -9.69
C MET A 124 17.47 7.01 -8.68
N PHE A 125 16.35 6.62 -8.05
CA PHE A 125 16.38 5.53 -7.08
C PHE A 125 16.69 4.16 -7.71
N ARG A 126 16.33 3.93 -8.98
CA ARG A 126 16.72 2.72 -9.73
C ARG A 126 18.23 2.65 -9.93
N ARG A 127 18.90 3.77 -10.28
CA ARG A 127 20.36 3.79 -10.35
C ARG A 127 21.01 3.50 -9.01
N SER A 128 20.49 4.08 -7.91
CA SER A 128 20.99 3.78 -6.57
C SER A 128 20.81 2.31 -6.22
N LEU A 129 19.69 1.69 -6.64
CA LEU A 129 19.46 0.26 -6.47
C LEU A 129 20.48 -0.58 -7.26
N GLU A 130 20.72 -0.24 -8.54
CA GLU A 130 21.71 -0.91 -9.40
C GLU A 130 23.11 -0.85 -8.77
N GLN A 131 23.54 0.33 -8.30
CA GLN A 131 24.83 0.50 -7.63
C GLN A 131 24.98 -0.39 -6.38
N VAL A 132 23.93 -0.49 -5.56
CA VAL A 132 23.94 -1.38 -4.39
C VAL A 132 23.95 -2.85 -4.80
N GLN A 133 23.28 -3.20 -5.91
CA GLN A 133 23.24 -4.56 -6.42
C GLN A 133 24.54 -5.00 -7.07
N ASP A 134 25.28 -4.09 -7.69
CA ASP A 134 26.57 -4.37 -8.34
C ASP A 134 27.75 -4.38 -7.35
N SER A 135 27.54 -3.97 -6.10
CA SER A 135 28.55 -4.03 -5.04
C SER A 135 28.84 -5.48 -4.61
N ASP A 136 30.11 -5.73 -4.29
CA ASP A 136 30.60 -7.00 -3.69
C ASP A 136 30.33 -7.08 -2.16
N GLU A 137 29.88 -5.99 -1.55
CA GLU A 137 29.62 -5.90 -0.11
C GLU A 137 28.24 -6.48 0.30
N PRO A 138 28.02 -6.76 1.61
CA PRO A 138 26.70 -7.15 2.12
C PRO A 138 25.62 -6.13 1.77
N LYS A 139 24.57 -6.60 1.09
CA LYS A 139 23.55 -5.76 0.43
C LYS A 139 22.38 -5.43 1.34
N ALA A 140 22.12 -6.23 2.37
CA ALA A 140 20.94 -6.07 3.21
C ALA A 140 20.84 -4.67 3.85
N THR A 141 21.95 -4.15 4.37
CA THR A 141 21.98 -2.86 5.07
C THR A 141 21.82 -1.66 4.11
N PRO A 142 22.59 -1.56 3.01
CA PRO A 142 22.39 -0.51 2.01
C PRO A 142 21.00 -0.52 1.37
N LEU A 143 20.46 -1.71 1.04
CA LEU A 143 19.11 -1.84 0.48
C LEU A 143 18.04 -1.35 1.47
N PHE A 144 18.18 -1.67 2.76
CA PHE A 144 17.25 -1.16 3.77
C PHE A 144 17.36 0.37 3.94
N ALA A 145 18.57 0.93 3.86
CA ALA A 145 18.76 2.38 3.90
C ALA A 145 18.09 3.07 2.71
N LEU A 146 18.21 2.52 1.50
CA LEU A 146 17.52 3.00 0.30
C LEU A 146 15.99 2.93 0.46
N ALA A 147 15.46 1.81 0.94
CA ALA A 147 14.03 1.67 1.22
C ALA A 147 13.53 2.70 2.25
N LYS A 148 14.33 3.02 3.27
CA LYS A 148 14.02 4.06 4.24
C LYS A 148 13.93 5.45 3.58
N GLN A 149 14.86 5.78 2.70
CA GLN A 149 14.82 7.05 1.96
C GLN A 149 13.56 7.13 1.08
N LEU A 150 13.25 6.06 0.34
CA LEU A 150 12.04 5.95 -0.48
C LEU A 150 10.75 6.10 0.34
N ALA A 151 10.68 5.49 1.51
CA ALA A 151 9.53 5.60 2.41
C ALA A 151 9.33 7.03 2.93
N VAL A 152 10.41 7.73 3.31
CA VAL A 152 10.36 9.13 3.71
C VAL A 152 9.91 10.02 2.54
N TYR A 153 10.39 9.74 1.33
CA TYR A 153 9.98 10.47 0.13
C TYR A 153 8.49 10.26 -0.18
N HIS A 154 8.02 9.01 -0.17
CA HIS A 154 6.61 8.69 -0.34
C HIS A 154 5.73 9.39 0.70
N ALA A 155 6.14 9.43 1.97
CA ALA A 155 5.37 10.11 3.02
C ALA A 155 5.22 11.62 2.80
N ARG A 156 6.09 12.25 1.98
CA ARG A 156 6.03 13.66 1.63
C ARG A 156 5.17 13.91 0.38
N GLU A 157 5.36 13.09 -0.65
CA GLU A 157 4.79 13.32 -1.99
C GLU A 157 3.53 12.48 -2.30
N ASP A 158 3.16 11.53 -1.43
CA ASP A 158 2.04 10.57 -1.60
C ASP A 158 2.06 9.84 -2.96
N ASN A 159 3.27 9.57 -3.47
CA ASN A 159 3.46 8.95 -4.78
C ASN A 159 3.35 7.41 -4.71
N THR A 160 2.27 6.87 -5.28
CA THR A 160 1.95 5.43 -5.27
C THR A 160 2.98 4.56 -5.98
N GLU A 161 3.63 5.06 -7.03
CA GLU A 161 4.69 4.33 -7.75
C GLU A 161 5.94 4.19 -6.89
N ILE A 162 6.30 5.24 -6.13
CA ILE A 162 7.43 5.21 -5.20
C ILE A 162 7.14 4.26 -4.04
N PHE A 163 5.89 4.19 -3.57
CA PHE A 163 5.52 3.20 -2.56
C PHE A 163 5.64 1.76 -3.09
N ALA A 164 5.20 1.50 -4.32
CA ALA A 164 5.37 0.19 -4.94
C ALA A 164 6.87 -0.17 -5.07
N PHE A 165 7.70 0.80 -5.48
CA PHE A 165 9.14 0.61 -5.57
C PHE A 165 9.78 0.39 -4.19
N THR A 166 9.33 1.11 -3.15
CA THR A 166 9.76 0.92 -1.76
C THR A 166 9.56 -0.53 -1.32
N LYS A 167 8.39 -1.12 -1.62
CA LYS A 167 8.10 -2.53 -1.30
C LYS A 167 9.06 -3.48 -2.01
N GLN A 168 9.36 -3.23 -3.28
CA GLN A 168 10.31 -4.04 -4.05
C GLN A 168 11.71 -3.98 -3.42
N VAL A 169 12.19 -2.80 -3.05
CA VAL A 169 13.50 -2.65 -2.40
C VAL A 169 13.53 -3.32 -1.02
N LEU A 170 12.45 -3.24 -0.24
CA LEU A 170 12.34 -3.98 1.02
C LEU A 170 12.37 -5.50 0.83
N ASP A 171 11.73 -6.01 -0.22
CA ASP A 171 11.79 -7.44 -0.55
C ASP A 171 13.22 -7.88 -0.89
N LEU A 172 13.94 -7.08 -1.68
CA LEU A 172 15.34 -7.32 -1.98
C LEU A 172 16.22 -7.25 -0.73
N ALA A 173 16.00 -6.27 0.15
CA ALA A 173 16.74 -6.11 1.40
C ALA A 173 16.53 -7.32 2.33
N TYR A 174 15.29 -7.83 2.41
CA TYR A 174 14.97 -9.01 3.19
C TYR A 174 15.59 -10.28 2.59
N SER A 175 15.51 -10.46 1.28
CA SER A 175 16.16 -11.60 0.59
C SER A 175 17.67 -11.61 0.83
N ALA A 176 18.35 -10.46 0.68
CA ALA A 176 19.77 -10.33 0.98
C ALA A 176 20.07 -10.67 2.44
N LEU A 177 19.24 -10.21 3.39
CA LEU A 177 19.40 -10.56 4.81
C LEU A 177 19.28 -12.06 5.06
N VAL A 178 18.35 -12.74 4.39
CA VAL A 178 18.16 -14.19 4.52
C VAL A 178 19.34 -14.96 3.93
N GLU A 179 19.96 -14.46 2.87
CA GLU A 179 21.17 -15.04 2.27
C GLU A 179 22.40 -14.82 3.16
N GLU A 180 22.58 -13.61 3.68
CA GLU A 180 23.69 -13.24 4.56
C GLU A 180 23.59 -13.91 5.95
N LYS A 181 22.38 -14.03 6.49
CA LYS A 181 22.10 -14.54 7.84
C LYS A 181 20.93 -15.54 7.85
N PRO A 182 21.11 -16.73 7.24
CA PRO A 182 20.01 -17.67 7.03
C PRO A 182 19.42 -18.22 8.33
N ASN A 183 20.24 -18.42 9.37
CA ASN A 183 19.82 -19.07 10.62
C ASN A 183 19.63 -18.10 11.78
N ASP A 184 19.66 -16.79 11.52
CA ASP A 184 19.50 -15.75 12.54
C ASP A 184 18.05 -15.25 12.57
N SER A 185 17.22 -15.90 13.38
CA SER A 185 15.82 -15.51 13.57
C SER A 185 15.69 -14.11 14.17
N GLN A 186 16.64 -13.72 15.03
CA GLN A 186 16.62 -12.44 15.71
C GLN A 186 16.88 -11.28 14.73
N ALA A 187 17.88 -11.40 13.86
CA ALA A 187 18.14 -10.39 12.82
C ALA A 187 16.96 -10.22 11.87
N GLN A 188 16.30 -11.32 11.49
CA GLN A 188 15.11 -11.26 10.62
C GLN A 188 13.89 -10.65 11.34
N LEU A 189 13.70 -10.93 12.64
CA LEU A 189 12.67 -10.28 13.45
C LEU A 189 12.92 -8.78 13.62
N GLU A 190 14.18 -8.38 13.82
CA GLU A 190 14.57 -6.97 13.91
C GLU A 190 14.32 -6.24 12.59
N PHE A 191 14.58 -6.88 11.45
CA PHE A 191 14.21 -6.33 10.15
C PHE A 191 12.70 -6.10 10.04
N ALA A 192 11.89 -7.10 10.38
CA ALA A 192 10.43 -6.96 10.37
C ALA A 192 9.95 -5.82 11.28
N GLN A 193 10.56 -5.66 12.47
CA GLN A 193 10.25 -4.53 13.36
C GLN A 193 10.59 -3.19 12.71
N LYS A 194 11.78 -3.06 12.11
CA LYS A 194 12.19 -1.82 11.44
C LYS A 194 11.26 -1.47 10.27
N VAL A 195 10.73 -2.46 9.56
CA VAL A 195 9.72 -2.25 8.51
C VAL A 195 8.39 -1.74 9.08
N ASP A 196 7.95 -2.31 10.20
CA ASP A 196 6.74 -1.88 10.91
C ASP A 196 6.82 -0.41 11.32
N ASP A 197 7.95 -0.04 11.93
CA ASP A 197 8.23 1.32 12.38
C ASP A 197 8.33 2.32 11.20
N LEU A 198 8.79 1.86 10.03
CA LEU A 198 9.02 2.70 8.86
C LEU A 198 7.72 3.02 8.10
N LEU A 199 6.88 2.02 7.86
CA LEU A 199 5.74 2.16 6.95
C LEU A 199 4.40 2.34 7.66
N ASP A 200 4.29 1.98 8.95
CA ASP A 200 3.01 1.89 9.67
C ASP A 200 1.93 1.10 8.90
N LYS A 201 2.39 0.11 8.10
CA LYS A 201 1.58 -0.76 7.23
C LYS A 201 1.76 -2.19 7.67
N ARG A 202 0.90 -2.61 8.61
CA ARG A 202 0.94 -3.93 9.23
C ARG A 202 0.88 -5.08 8.24
N GLU A 203 0.29 -4.90 7.07
CA GLU A 203 0.18 -5.96 6.05
C GLU A 203 1.57 -6.37 5.54
N ILE A 204 2.46 -5.40 5.34
CA ILE A 204 3.82 -5.63 4.82
C ILE A 204 4.66 -6.35 5.87
N THR A 205 4.62 -5.87 7.12
CA THR A 205 5.29 -6.50 8.26
C THR A 205 4.81 -7.93 8.45
N THR A 206 3.48 -8.15 8.42
CA THR A 206 2.88 -9.47 8.57
C THR A 206 3.40 -10.45 7.53
N ARG A 207 3.55 -10.02 6.26
CA ARG A 207 4.10 -10.87 5.19
C ARG A 207 5.52 -11.37 5.51
N PHE A 208 6.41 -10.49 5.96
CA PHE A 208 7.76 -10.90 6.38
C PHE A 208 7.72 -11.83 7.60
N LEU A 209 6.91 -11.51 8.61
CA LEU A 209 6.75 -12.35 9.79
C LEU A 209 6.25 -13.77 9.45
N LEU A 210 5.34 -13.91 8.48
CA LEU A 210 4.88 -15.22 8.00
C LEU A 210 6.03 -16.01 7.36
N GLN A 211 6.87 -15.38 6.54
CA GLN A 211 8.06 -16.03 5.97
C GLN A 211 9.03 -16.48 7.07
N ILE A 212 9.33 -15.63 8.05
CA ILE A 212 10.15 -15.98 9.22
C ILE A 212 9.53 -17.15 9.99
N GLY A 213 8.20 -17.10 10.19
CA GLY A 213 7.42 -18.12 10.88
C GLY A 213 7.46 -19.51 10.25
N THR A 214 7.59 -19.58 8.91
CA THR A 214 7.77 -20.86 8.20
C THR A 214 9.15 -21.46 8.39
N LYS A 215 10.19 -20.62 8.51
CA LYS A 215 11.57 -21.07 8.67
C LYS A 215 11.91 -21.41 10.12
N PHE A 216 11.43 -20.61 11.06
CA PHE A 216 11.74 -20.70 12.49
C PHE A 216 10.52 -21.13 13.31
N GLU A 217 9.89 -22.22 12.90
CA GLU A 217 8.63 -22.69 13.52
C GLU A 217 8.73 -22.97 15.02
N GLN A 218 9.91 -23.30 15.54
CA GLN A 218 10.08 -23.63 16.94
C GLN A 218 10.46 -22.45 17.83
N ASP A 219 10.92 -21.34 17.24
CA ASP A 219 11.40 -20.18 17.98
C ASP A 219 10.26 -19.48 18.75
N ALA A 220 10.47 -19.29 20.06
CA ALA A 220 9.50 -18.67 20.94
C ALA A 220 9.28 -17.18 20.64
N ALA A 221 10.33 -16.45 20.25
CA ALA A 221 10.25 -15.02 19.92
C ALA A 221 9.44 -14.81 18.64
N VAL A 222 9.68 -15.64 17.62
CA VAL A 222 8.93 -15.61 16.35
C VAL A 222 7.44 -15.89 16.60
N LYS A 223 7.13 -16.91 17.41
CA LYS A 223 5.74 -17.23 17.82
C LYS A 223 5.08 -16.07 18.56
N ALA A 224 5.79 -15.44 19.50
CA ALA A 224 5.25 -14.31 20.26
C ALA A 224 4.96 -13.11 19.33
N LYS A 225 5.87 -12.83 18.39
CA LYS A 225 5.71 -11.74 17.43
C LYS A 225 4.53 -12.00 16.49
N LEU A 226 4.42 -13.19 15.90
CA LEU A 226 3.28 -13.59 15.06
C LEU A 226 1.94 -13.44 15.79
N LYS A 227 1.86 -13.87 17.05
CA LYS A 227 0.65 -13.69 17.87
C LYS A 227 0.31 -12.22 18.10
N SER A 228 1.31 -11.35 18.30
CA SER A 228 1.08 -9.90 18.46
C SER A 228 0.48 -9.26 17.18
N PHE A 229 0.79 -9.80 16.01
CA PHE A 229 0.19 -9.42 14.72
C PHE A 229 -1.12 -10.16 14.40
N ARG A 230 -1.73 -10.82 15.41
CA ARG A 230 -2.95 -11.62 15.27
C ARG A 230 -2.83 -12.81 14.31
N CYS A 231 -1.63 -13.27 13.99
CA CYS A 231 -1.45 -14.50 13.22
C CYS A 231 -1.73 -15.74 14.07
N ARG A 232 -2.22 -16.81 13.45
CA ARG A 232 -2.52 -18.10 14.10
C ARG A 232 -1.96 -19.26 13.29
N LYS A 233 -1.70 -20.38 13.95
CA LYS A 233 -1.30 -21.63 13.28
C LYS A 233 -2.56 -22.37 12.84
N TYR A 234 -2.68 -22.66 11.55
CA TYR A 234 -3.81 -23.35 10.94
C TYR A 234 -3.32 -24.29 9.82
N GLY A 235 -3.75 -25.55 9.83
CA GLY A 235 -3.29 -26.54 8.84
C GLY A 235 -1.76 -26.72 8.80
N GLY A 236 -1.09 -26.59 9.95
CA GLY A 236 0.38 -26.70 10.04
C GLY A 236 1.16 -25.42 9.69
N ARG A 237 0.55 -24.42 9.06
CA ARG A 237 1.19 -23.15 8.67
C ARG A 237 0.70 -21.96 9.49
N TRP A 238 1.48 -20.90 9.55
CA TRP A 238 1.02 -19.61 10.07
C TRP A 238 0.18 -18.89 9.02
N VAL A 239 -0.96 -18.35 9.44
CA VAL A 239 -1.87 -17.56 8.61
C VAL A 239 -2.29 -16.30 9.36
N THR A 240 -2.67 -15.26 8.62
CA THR A 240 -3.28 -14.07 9.23
C THR A 240 -4.66 -14.41 9.79
N TYR A 241 -5.18 -13.60 10.70
CA TYR A 241 -6.53 -13.83 11.23
C TYR A 241 -7.61 -13.72 10.16
N GLU A 242 -7.38 -12.91 9.12
CA GLU A 242 -8.29 -12.75 7.98
C GLU A 242 -8.25 -13.99 7.09
N ASP A 243 -7.05 -14.47 6.74
CA ASP A 243 -6.88 -15.71 5.98
C ASP A 243 -7.47 -16.92 6.70
N PHE A 244 -7.35 -16.96 8.03
CA PHE A 244 -8.00 -17.98 8.86
C PHE A 244 -9.52 -17.95 8.68
N LYS A 245 -10.15 -16.77 8.71
CA LYS A 245 -11.60 -16.66 8.52
C LYS A 245 -12.03 -17.07 7.12
N VAL A 246 -11.25 -16.69 6.11
CA VAL A 246 -11.49 -17.14 4.72
C VAL A 246 -11.38 -18.66 4.62
N ALA A 247 -10.37 -19.26 5.25
CA ALA A 247 -10.18 -20.71 5.26
C ALA A 247 -11.32 -21.47 5.99
N GLU A 248 -11.91 -20.85 7.02
CA GLU A 248 -13.12 -21.35 7.71
C GLU A 248 -14.42 -21.12 6.90
N GLY A 249 -14.32 -20.60 5.68
CA GLY A 249 -15.46 -20.37 4.79
C GLY A 249 -16.23 -19.08 5.07
N LEU A 250 -15.71 -18.17 5.91
CA LEU A 250 -16.34 -16.87 6.15
C LEU A 250 -16.04 -15.89 5.02
N VAL A 251 -17.00 -15.04 4.74
CA VAL A 251 -16.90 -13.95 3.76
C VAL A 251 -17.02 -12.61 4.46
N PHE A 252 -16.19 -11.65 4.06
CA PHE A 252 -16.27 -10.28 4.57
C PHE A 252 -17.32 -9.49 3.78
N HIS A 253 -18.26 -8.87 4.49
CA HIS A 253 -19.32 -8.05 3.91
C HIS A 253 -19.67 -6.88 4.84
N ARG A 254 -19.60 -5.64 4.30
CA ARG A 254 -19.99 -4.38 4.98
C ARG A 254 -19.49 -4.26 6.43
N ASP A 255 -18.21 -4.58 6.67
CA ASP A 255 -17.55 -4.46 7.98
C ASP A 255 -17.70 -5.67 8.94
N SER A 256 -18.32 -6.77 8.49
CA SER A 256 -18.44 -7.98 9.29
C SER A 256 -18.08 -9.25 8.52
N TRP A 257 -17.49 -10.20 9.24
CA TRP A 257 -17.25 -11.54 8.74
C TRP A 257 -18.48 -12.39 9.04
N MET A 258 -19.01 -13.07 8.03
CA MET A 258 -20.25 -13.84 8.12
C MET A 258 -20.18 -15.08 7.26
N LEU A 259 -21.11 -16.01 7.46
CA LEU A 259 -21.24 -17.17 6.59
C LEU A 259 -21.73 -16.75 5.19
N PRO A 260 -21.37 -17.47 4.11
CA PRO A 260 -21.83 -17.17 2.76
C PRO A 260 -23.35 -17.11 2.66
N GLU A 261 -24.07 -17.99 3.36
CA GLU A 261 -25.54 -17.98 3.37
C GLU A 261 -26.11 -16.72 4.04
N GLU A 262 -25.46 -16.22 5.09
CA GLU A 262 -25.85 -14.98 5.76
C GLU A 262 -25.59 -13.76 4.87
N LYS A 263 -24.46 -13.74 4.16
CA LYS A 263 -24.20 -12.72 3.14
C LYS A 263 -25.27 -12.75 2.04
N HIS A 264 -25.60 -13.94 1.54
CA HIS A 264 -26.61 -14.09 0.50
C HIS A 264 -27.98 -13.58 0.97
N LEU A 265 -28.38 -13.92 2.20
CA LEU A 265 -29.57 -13.38 2.85
C LEU A 265 -29.55 -11.84 2.90
N LEU A 266 -28.46 -11.23 3.37
CA LEU A 266 -28.36 -9.77 3.50
C LEU A 266 -28.35 -9.07 2.13
N VAL A 267 -27.73 -9.66 1.11
CA VAL A 267 -27.71 -9.14 -0.26
C VAL A 267 -29.10 -9.24 -0.90
N ALA A 268 -29.77 -10.38 -0.77
CA ALA A 268 -31.15 -10.59 -1.21
C ALA A 268 -32.09 -9.56 -0.60
N LEU A 269 -31.97 -9.36 0.72
CA LEU A 269 -32.73 -8.39 1.49
C LEU A 269 -32.43 -6.96 1.05
N ALA A 270 -31.16 -6.58 0.85
CA ALA A 270 -30.80 -5.26 0.39
C ALA A 270 -31.25 -4.99 -1.06
N ALA A 271 -31.26 -6.01 -1.92
CA ALA A 271 -31.80 -5.91 -3.28
C ALA A 271 -33.33 -5.75 -3.22
N PHE A 272 -33.99 -6.49 -2.35
CA PHE A 272 -35.42 -6.42 -2.10
C PHE A 272 -35.85 -5.05 -1.57
N LEU A 273 -35.22 -4.54 -0.50
CA LEU A 273 -35.52 -3.21 0.07
C LEU A 273 -35.26 -2.07 -0.94
N ARG A 274 -34.24 -2.19 -1.79
CA ARG A 274 -33.95 -1.21 -2.86
C ARG A 274 -35.06 -1.13 -3.92
N ARG A 275 -35.85 -2.19 -4.11
CA ARG A 275 -37.02 -2.18 -5.02
C ARG A 275 -38.22 -1.40 -4.46
N GLY A 276 -38.16 -0.93 -3.21
CA GLY A 276 -39.13 -0.04 -2.58
C GLY A 276 -40.38 -0.72 -2.02
N GLU A 277 -41.00 -0.10 -1.00
CA GLU A 277 -42.19 -0.61 -0.30
C GLU A 277 -43.43 -0.80 -1.19
N SER A 278 -43.50 -0.16 -2.35
CA SER A 278 -44.54 -0.43 -3.35
C SER A 278 -44.50 -1.89 -3.86
N SER A 279 -43.33 -2.54 -3.84
CA SER A 279 -43.21 -3.97 -4.14
C SER A 279 -43.63 -4.88 -2.98
N LEU A 280 -43.59 -4.39 -1.72
CA LEU A 280 -44.07 -5.11 -0.53
C LEU A 280 -45.60 -5.24 -0.51
N LEU A 281 -46.31 -4.21 -0.98
CA LEU A 281 -47.77 -4.22 -1.15
C LEU A 281 -48.22 -5.00 -2.41
N LEU A 282 -47.29 -5.31 -3.33
CA LEU A 282 -47.53 -5.99 -4.62
C LEU A 282 -46.79 -7.35 -4.71
N LEU A 283 -46.40 -7.96 -3.59
CA LEU A 283 -45.65 -9.23 -3.61
C LEU A 283 -46.46 -10.37 -4.21
N ARG A 284 -47.79 -10.38 -4.01
CA ARG A 284 -48.70 -11.28 -4.74
C ARG A 284 -49.04 -10.65 -6.09
N LYS A 285 -48.20 -10.92 -7.09
CA LYS A 285 -48.50 -10.59 -8.50
C LYS A 285 -49.61 -11.46 -9.08
N ARG A 286 -49.93 -12.57 -8.40
CA ARG A 286 -50.86 -13.61 -8.82
C ARG A 286 -51.93 -13.82 -7.75
N THR A 287 -53.07 -14.36 -8.16
CA THR A 287 -54.17 -14.73 -7.27
C THR A 287 -53.83 -15.95 -6.42
N GLU A 288 -54.57 -16.16 -5.32
CA GLU A 288 -54.41 -17.36 -4.48
C GLU A 288 -54.51 -18.66 -5.28
N ARG A 289 -55.51 -18.75 -6.15
CA ARG A 289 -55.74 -19.92 -7.00
C ARG A 289 -54.54 -20.22 -7.92
N GLU A 290 -53.90 -19.19 -8.45
CA GLU A 290 -52.70 -19.39 -9.30
C GLU A 290 -51.51 -19.91 -8.48
N TYR A 291 -51.32 -19.41 -7.26
CA TYR A 291 -50.30 -19.92 -6.35
C TYR A 291 -50.59 -21.35 -5.89
N GLU A 292 -51.85 -21.70 -5.64
CA GLU A 292 -52.27 -23.08 -5.34
C GLU A 292 -51.96 -24.03 -6.50
N ILE A 293 -52.25 -23.63 -7.74
CA ILE A 293 -51.92 -24.42 -8.94
C ILE A 293 -50.40 -24.61 -9.02
N MET A 294 -49.61 -23.58 -8.79
CA MET A 294 -48.15 -23.68 -8.79
C MET A 294 -47.63 -24.61 -7.70
N ALA A 295 -48.14 -24.47 -6.48
CA ALA A 295 -47.79 -25.34 -5.37
C ALA A 295 -48.15 -26.80 -5.67
N SER A 296 -49.35 -27.06 -6.22
CA SER A 296 -49.75 -28.41 -6.65
C SER A 296 -48.85 -28.99 -7.74
N SER A 297 -48.18 -28.13 -8.52
CA SER A 297 -47.18 -28.52 -9.52
C SER A 297 -45.76 -28.65 -8.97
N GLY A 298 -45.57 -28.55 -7.65
CA GLY A 298 -44.26 -28.67 -6.99
C GLY A 298 -43.35 -27.46 -7.17
N ARG A 299 -43.89 -26.28 -7.50
CA ARG A 299 -43.09 -25.08 -7.78
C ARG A 299 -43.32 -24.00 -6.72
N ALA A 300 -42.23 -23.47 -6.16
CA ALA A 300 -42.25 -22.36 -5.23
C ALA A 300 -41.79 -21.07 -5.91
N GLU A 301 -42.58 -20.00 -5.79
CA GLU A 301 -42.38 -18.76 -6.53
C GLU A 301 -42.47 -17.53 -5.60
N PRO A 302 -41.73 -16.44 -5.88
CA PRO A 302 -41.83 -15.21 -5.11
C PRO A 302 -43.30 -14.72 -4.97
N GLY A 303 -43.66 -14.34 -3.76
CA GLY A 303 -45.01 -13.95 -3.35
C GLY A 303 -45.82 -15.05 -2.66
N MET A 304 -45.37 -16.31 -2.71
CA MET A 304 -46.00 -17.40 -1.96
C MET A 304 -45.79 -17.23 -0.45
N ASN A 305 -46.78 -17.61 0.36
CA ASN A 305 -46.61 -17.70 1.81
C ASN A 305 -45.97 -19.04 2.23
N ARG A 306 -45.53 -19.14 3.49
CA ARG A 306 -44.93 -20.37 4.06
C ARG A 306 -45.79 -21.64 3.85
N ARG A 307 -47.12 -21.53 3.93
CA ARG A 307 -48.01 -22.69 3.77
C ARG A 307 -48.05 -23.16 2.31
N GLU A 308 -48.07 -22.22 1.37
CA GLU A 308 -48.03 -22.51 -0.07
C GLU A 308 -46.70 -23.13 -0.48
N VAL A 309 -45.58 -22.61 0.02
CA VAL A 309 -44.26 -23.20 -0.22
C VAL A 309 -44.15 -24.59 0.41
N HIS A 310 -44.66 -24.76 1.63
CA HIS A 310 -44.73 -26.07 2.27
C HIS A 310 -45.61 -27.07 1.50
N ALA A 311 -46.72 -26.62 0.92
CA ALA A 311 -47.56 -27.47 0.06
C ALA A 311 -46.84 -27.84 -1.25
N ALA A 312 -45.97 -26.97 -1.75
CA ALA A 312 -45.20 -27.19 -2.96
C ALA A 312 -44.02 -28.15 -2.78
N LEU A 313 -43.22 -27.93 -1.73
CA LEU A 313 -41.91 -28.56 -1.55
C LEU A 313 -41.83 -29.49 -0.33
N GLY A 314 -42.85 -29.49 0.54
CA GLY A 314 -42.81 -30.20 1.81
C GLY A 314 -42.06 -29.43 2.91
N PHE A 315 -41.67 -30.15 3.97
CA PHE A 315 -40.93 -29.57 5.10
C PHE A 315 -39.48 -29.26 4.71
N PRO A 316 -38.94 -28.09 5.10
CA PRO A 316 -37.54 -27.77 4.86
C PRO A 316 -36.61 -28.60 5.73
N ASP A 317 -35.42 -28.91 5.21
CA ASP A 317 -34.35 -29.60 5.94
C ASP A 317 -33.83 -28.75 7.10
N ASN A 318 -33.81 -27.42 6.92
CA ASN A 318 -33.36 -26.47 7.92
C ASN A 318 -34.09 -25.14 7.79
N VAL A 319 -34.30 -24.48 8.93
CA VAL A 319 -34.89 -23.14 9.02
C VAL A 319 -33.99 -22.25 9.88
N ARG A 320 -33.45 -21.20 9.27
CA ARG A 320 -32.76 -20.12 10.01
C ARG A 320 -33.67 -18.91 10.09
N ARG A 321 -33.88 -18.37 11.29
CA ARG A 321 -34.71 -17.19 11.54
C ARG A 321 -33.89 -16.06 12.13
N LYS A 322 -34.06 -14.85 11.61
CA LYS A 322 -33.47 -13.62 12.13
C LYS A 322 -34.56 -12.56 12.28
N GLY A 323 -34.71 -12.01 13.48
CA GLY A 323 -35.63 -10.90 13.76
C GLY A 323 -34.86 -9.60 13.97
N SER A 324 -35.34 -8.51 13.37
CA SER A 324 -34.84 -7.15 13.65
C SER A 324 -35.96 -6.13 13.40
N ASP A 325 -36.19 -5.21 14.34
CA ASP A 325 -37.13 -4.07 14.22
C ASP A 325 -38.53 -4.45 13.71
N GLY A 326 -39.14 -5.48 14.30
CA GLY A 326 -40.50 -5.94 13.94
C GLY A 326 -40.58 -6.64 12.58
N ARG A 327 -39.45 -6.96 11.96
CA ARG A 327 -39.35 -7.70 10.70
C ARG A 327 -38.77 -9.09 10.95
N GLU A 328 -39.42 -10.10 10.39
CA GLU A 328 -39.02 -11.50 10.47
C GLU A 328 -38.42 -11.94 9.14
N PHE A 329 -37.22 -12.50 9.20
CA PHE A 329 -36.51 -13.04 8.04
C PHE A 329 -36.26 -14.52 8.27
N ASP A 330 -36.74 -15.36 7.35
CA ASP A 330 -36.44 -16.79 7.38
C ASP A 330 -35.66 -17.20 6.13
N GLN A 331 -34.72 -18.12 6.31
CA GLN A 331 -34.12 -18.90 5.25
C GLN A 331 -34.56 -20.35 5.45
N TRP A 332 -35.25 -20.91 4.46
CA TRP A 332 -35.59 -22.33 4.40
C TRP A 332 -34.66 -23.01 3.42
N SER A 333 -34.12 -24.17 3.81
CA SER A 333 -33.23 -24.95 2.96
C SER A 333 -33.88 -26.27 2.54
N TYR A 334 -33.71 -26.62 1.27
CA TYR A 334 -34.16 -27.88 0.66
C TYR A 334 -33.04 -28.41 -0.24
N ASP A 335 -32.46 -29.58 0.02
CA ASP A 335 -31.45 -30.21 -0.87
C ASP A 335 -30.32 -29.26 -1.34
N ASN A 336 -29.80 -28.41 -0.43
CA ASN A 336 -28.83 -27.31 -0.64
C ASN A 336 -29.33 -26.07 -1.40
N GLU A 337 -30.59 -26.02 -1.78
CA GLU A 337 -31.24 -24.81 -2.26
C GLU A 337 -31.76 -23.95 -1.11
N HIS A 338 -31.82 -22.63 -1.33
CA HIS A 338 -32.22 -21.67 -0.31
C HIS A 338 -33.37 -20.79 -0.77
N TYR A 339 -34.43 -20.79 0.05
CA TYR A 339 -35.65 -20.01 -0.13
C TYR A 339 -35.72 -18.96 0.97
N TYR A 340 -35.87 -17.69 0.60
CA TYR A 340 -35.80 -16.58 1.53
C TYR A 340 -37.17 -15.95 1.74
N PHE A 341 -37.58 -15.81 2.99
CA PHE A 341 -38.85 -15.23 3.37
C PHE A 341 -38.66 -13.91 4.12
N PHE A 342 -39.57 -12.98 3.86
CA PHE A 342 -39.74 -11.74 4.60
C PHE A 342 -41.16 -11.68 5.16
N ASN A 343 -41.30 -11.59 6.48
CA ASN A 343 -42.59 -11.57 7.19
C ASN A 343 -43.54 -12.71 6.73
N GLY A 344 -42.98 -13.90 6.49
CA GLY A 344 -43.73 -15.08 6.07
C GLY A 344 -44.07 -15.20 4.58
N ILE A 345 -43.59 -14.27 3.74
CA ILE A 345 -43.75 -14.30 2.28
C ILE A 345 -42.41 -14.60 1.61
N LEU A 346 -42.38 -15.53 0.66
CA LEU A 346 -41.22 -15.90 -0.16
C LEU A 346 -40.84 -14.70 -1.04
N VAL A 347 -39.64 -14.16 -0.85
CA VAL A 347 -39.12 -13.03 -1.64
C VAL A 347 -38.11 -13.45 -2.69
N GLN A 348 -37.45 -14.59 -2.48
CA GLN A 348 -36.48 -15.15 -3.42
C GLN A 348 -36.48 -16.68 -3.34
N ALA A 349 -36.71 -17.30 -4.48
CA ALA A 349 -36.50 -18.72 -4.72
C ALA A 349 -35.14 -18.91 -5.42
N PRO A 350 -34.55 -20.12 -5.37
CA PRO A 350 -33.41 -20.50 -6.19
C PRO A 350 -33.76 -20.25 -7.66
N THR A 351 -32.89 -19.55 -8.37
CA THR A 351 -32.96 -19.46 -9.82
C THR A 351 -32.16 -20.60 -10.42
N ASP A 352 -32.69 -21.29 -11.43
CA ASP A 352 -31.99 -22.32 -12.22
C ASP A 352 -30.69 -21.81 -12.91
N GLU A 353 -30.40 -20.52 -12.80
CA GLU A 353 -29.16 -19.93 -13.25
C GLU A 353 -28.03 -20.30 -12.31
N LYS A 354 -27.21 -21.27 -12.74
CA LYS A 354 -25.88 -21.52 -12.17
C LYS A 354 -25.16 -20.18 -11.98
N PRO A 355 -24.52 -19.94 -10.82
CA PRO A 355 -23.68 -18.77 -10.63
C PRO A 355 -22.64 -18.74 -11.76
N GLN A 356 -22.62 -17.67 -12.56
CA GLN A 356 -21.45 -17.40 -13.37
C GLN A 356 -20.32 -17.04 -12.40
N GLU A 357 -19.29 -17.88 -12.39
CA GLU A 357 -18.08 -17.75 -11.56
C GLU A 357 -17.35 -16.42 -11.76
#